data_AF-E8QWY8-F1
#
_entry.id   AF-E8QWY8-F1
#
_cell.length_a   1.000
_cell.length_b   1.000
_cell.length_c   1.000
_cell.angle_alpha   90.00
_cell.angle_beta   90.00
_cell.angle_gamma   90.00
#
_symmetry.space_group_name_H-M   'P 1'
#
loop_
_entity.id
_entity.type
_entity.pdbx_description
1 polymer ?
#
loop_
_entity_poly.entity_id
_entity_poly.type
_entity_poly.pdbx_seq_one_letter_code
_entity_poly.pdbx_strand_id
1 'polypeptide(L)'
;MKCQRCSRTASFHITDIERKTKKLTDYHLCEECASKFLNPATSESEMEDEDSGVGVVSPMSELAKKLALQGPGGRPSSKPEATVCPVCGITFADFRSTGRLGCPHDYEVFRDELMPLLENVHNHTVHKGKSPKRAPSGTERFTELIQYRNQLKVAIATEDYETAAKLRDQIRDLEQIVGNRRSSSVPPSSSK
;
A
#
# COMPACT_ATOMS: atom_id res chain seq x y z
N MET A 1 34.00 12.96 -1.56
CA MET A 1 33.09 13.95 -0.95
C MET A 1 33.40 14.05 0.53
N LYS A 2 33.79 15.24 1.03
CA LYS A 2 34.12 15.45 2.45
C LYS A 2 32.86 15.78 3.23
N CYS A 3 32.84 15.40 4.51
CA CYS A 3 31.78 15.78 5.44
C CYS A 3 31.71 17.32 5.56
N GLN A 4 30.50 17.87 5.63
CA GLN A 4 30.32 19.32 5.77
C GLN A 4 30.69 19.84 7.17
N ARG A 5 30.82 18.96 8.17
CA ARG A 5 31.15 19.30 9.57
C ARG A 5 32.57 18.92 9.99
N CYS A 6 33.23 18.03 9.27
CA CYS A 6 34.57 17.56 9.61
C CYS A 6 35.36 17.20 8.34
N SER A 7 36.67 16.98 8.47
CA SER A 7 37.54 16.66 7.33
C SER A 7 37.47 15.20 6.84
N ARG A 8 36.59 14.37 7.41
CA ARG A 8 36.42 12.95 7.04
C ARG A 8 35.56 12.78 5.79
N THR A 9 35.55 11.59 5.21
CA THR A 9 34.70 11.25 4.06
C THR A 9 33.22 11.21 4.46
N ALA A 10 32.34 11.73 3.61
CA ALA A 10 30.90 11.67 3.82
C ALA A 10 30.37 10.29 3.43
N SER A 11 29.62 9.64 4.33
CA SER A 11 29.00 8.33 4.12
C SER A 11 27.47 8.40 4.09
N PHE A 12 26.87 9.44 4.66
CA PHE A 12 25.43 9.61 4.74
C PHE A 12 24.94 10.84 3.95
N HIS A 13 23.79 10.67 3.30
CA HIS A 13 23.02 11.73 2.65
C HIS A 13 21.73 11.95 3.42
N ILE A 14 21.57 13.11 4.05
CA ILE A 14 20.39 13.46 4.84
C ILE A 14 19.69 14.63 4.17
N THR A 15 18.39 14.46 3.88
CA THR A 15 17.54 15.54 3.34
C THR A 15 16.53 15.92 4.40
N ASP A 16 16.66 17.13 4.93
CA ASP A 16 15.72 17.67 5.91
C ASP A 16 14.61 18.46 5.21
N ILE A 17 13.37 18.24 5.64
CA ILE A 17 12.15 18.79 5.03
C ILE A 17 11.39 19.59 6.10
N GLU A 18 11.56 20.90 6.09
CA GLU A 18 10.80 21.78 6.97
C GLU A 18 9.33 21.85 6.53
N ARG A 19 8.41 21.30 7.33
CA ARG A 19 6.97 21.25 7.00
C ARG A 19 6.32 22.62 6.79
N LYS A 20 6.86 23.68 7.40
CA LYS A 20 6.28 25.04 7.35
C LYS A 20 6.70 25.82 6.10
N THR A 21 7.93 25.63 5.63
CA THR A 21 8.53 26.43 4.56
C THR A 21 8.71 25.63 3.26
N LYS A 22 8.48 24.30 3.28
CA LYS A 22 8.72 23.37 2.17
C LYS A 22 10.14 23.46 1.60
N LYS A 23 11.10 23.99 2.37
CA LYS A 23 12.50 24.03 1.98
C LYS A 23 13.09 22.64 2.21
N LEU A 24 13.72 22.09 1.18
CA LEU A 24 14.56 20.91 1.29
C LEU A 24 16.00 21.38 1.47
N THR A 25 16.66 20.87 2.50
CA THR A 25 18.08 21.10 2.73
C THR A 25 18.82 19.78 2.75
N ASP A 26 19.87 19.69 1.92
CA ASP A 26 20.65 18.48 1.74
C ASP A 26 22.00 18.56 2.48
N TYR A 27 22.26 17.57 3.34
CA TYR A 27 23.47 17.46 4.14
C TYR A 27 24.24 16.19 3.79
N HIS A 28 25.57 16.34 3.63
CA HIS A 28 26.49 15.22 3.47
C HIS A 28 27.40 15.12 4.70
N LEU A 29 27.16 14.10 5.53
CA LEU A 29 27.82 13.94 6.82
C LEU A 29 28.53 12.58 6.91
N CYS A 30 29.56 12.51 7.76
CA CYS A 30 30.12 11.23 8.21
C CYS A 30 29.22 10.61 9.28
N GLU A 31 29.47 9.34 9.63
CA GLU A 31 28.70 8.56 10.60
C GLU A 31 28.52 9.23 11.97
N GLU A 32 29.62 9.77 12.53
CA GLU A 32 29.58 10.48 13.83
C GLU A 32 28.81 11.82 13.75
N CYS A 33 28.90 12.52 12.63
CA CYS A 33 28.19 13.79 12.47
C CYS A 33 26.70 13.58 12.15
N ALA A 34 26.36 12.50 11.45
CA ALA A 34 25.00 12.09 11.15
C ALA A 34 24.24 11.69 12.42
N SER A 35 24.84 10.84 13.26
CA SER A 35 24.25 10.42 14.55
C SER A 35 23.97 11.60 15.48
N LYS A 36 24.91 12.55 15.59
CA LYS A 36 24.70 13.80 16.35
C LYS A 36 23.62 14.71 15.76
N PHE A 37 23.42 14.70 14.44
CA PHE A 37 22.37 15.48 13.80
C PHE A 37 20.97 14.90 14.00
N LEU A 38 20.88 13.56 14.02
CA LEU A 38 19.62 12.82 14.20
C LEU A 38 19.18 12.78 15.67
N ASN A 39 20.11 12.82 16.62
CA ASN A 39 19.85 12.74 18.06
C ASN A 39 20.34 13.99 18.81
N PRO A 40 19.62 15.14 18.78
CA PRO A 40 19.97 16.31 19.57
C PRO A 40 19.69 16.17 21.08
N ALA A 41 19.00 15.10 21.52
CA ALA A 41 18.53 14.95 22.91
C ALA A 41 19.55 14.32 23.90
N THR A 42 20.83 14.19 23.54
CA THR A 42 21.83 13.50 24.40
C THR A 42 23.04 14.36 24.75
N SER A 43 22.97 15.68 24.68
CA SER A 43 24.09 16.56 25.05
C SER A 43 23.71 17.73 25.96
N GLU A 44 22.74 17.54 26.85
CA GLU A 44 22.39 18.53 27.88
C GLU A 44 22.07 17.79 29.17
N SER A 45 23.10 17.53 29.97
CA SER A 45 23.00 17.09 31.36
C SER A 45 23.69 18.13 32.22
N GLU A 46 22.93 19.11 32.71
CA GLU A 46 23.23 19.83 33.95
C GLU A 46 21.95 19.99 34.76
N MET A 47 22.13 19.85 36.07
CA MET A 47 21.16 19.71 37.16
C MET A 47 20.35 21.00 37.34
N GLU A 48 19.09 20.93 37.77
CA GLU A 48 18.62 21.38 39.10
C GLU A 48 17.12 21.07 39.29
N ASP A 49 16.74 20.92 40.55
CA ASP A 49 15.56 20.28 41.13
C ASP A 49 14.16 20.94 40.97
N GLU A 50 13.17 20.10 41.28
CA GLU A 50 11.83 20.34 41.85
C GLU A 50 10.60 20.61 40.94
N ASP A 51 9.63 19.72 41.17
CA ASP A 51 8.17 19.85 41.13
C ASP A 51 7.50 20.39 39.86
N SER A 52 7.06 19.47 39.01
CA SER A 52 5.68 19.45 38.50
C SER A 52 5.47 18.21 37.63
N GLY A 53 4.54 17.36 38.05
CA GLY A 53 4.19 16.14 37.34
C GLY A 53 3.64 16.41 35.94
N VAL A 54 4.29 15.82 34.93
CA VAL A 54 3.62 15.29 33.74
C VAL A 54 4.33 14.00 33.38
N GLY A 55 3.77 12.88 33.83
CA GLY A 55 4.19 11.57 33.34
C GLY A 55 4.04 11.55 31.83
N VAL A 56 5.17 11.46 31.12
CA VAL A 56 5.20 11.26 29.68
C VAL A 56 4.62 9.87 29.41
N VAL A 57 3.30 9.84 29.26
CA VAL A 57 2.59 8.69 28.72
C VAL A 57 3.13 8.47 27.32
N SER A 58 3.92 7.42 27.18
CA SER A 58 4.25 6.87 25.88
C SER A 58 2.92 6.66 25.12
N PRO A 59 2.79 7.11 23.85
CA PRO A 59 1.53 7.03 23.10
C PRO A 59 1.03 5.58 22.90
N MET A 60 1.84 4.58 23.27
CA MET A 60 1.42 3.19 23.39
C MET A 60 0.55 2.87 24.61
N SER A 61 0.70 3.57 25.74
CA SER A 61 -0.05 3.27 26.97
C SER A 61 -1.50 3.77 26.92
N GLU A 62 -1.74 4.89 26.24
CA GLU A 62 -3.10 5.41 26.03
C GLU A 62 -3.90 4.56 25.04
N LEU A 63 -3.23 3.97 24.04
CA LEU A 63 -3.83 3.06 23.08
C LEU A 63 -4.17 1.71 23.75
N ALA A 64 -3.31 1.21 24.65
CA ALA A 64 -3.60 0.02 25.45
C ALA A 64 -4.81 0.22 26.38
N LYS A 65 -4.96 1.40 26.98
CA LYS A 65 -6.10 1.72 27.88
C LYS A 65 -7.41 1.91 27.10
N LYS A 66 -7.37 2.46 25.88
CA LYS A 66 -8.55 2.56 25.00
C LYS A 66 -9.00 1.20 24.44
N LEU A 67 -8.08 0.25 24.25
CA LEU A 67 -8.42 -1.12 23.85
C LEU A 67 -8.96 -1.96 25.01
N ALA A 68 -8.55 -1.67 26.25
CA ALA A 68 -9.02 -2.41 27.44
C ALA A 68 -10.43 -2.01 27.93
N LEU A 69 -10.96 -0.85 27.52
CA LEU A 69 -12.29 -0.36 27.92
C LEU A 69 -13.38 -0.62 26.88
N GLN A 70 -13.03 -1.12 25.69
CA GLN A 70 -14.01 -1.67 24.74
C GLN A 70 -14.19 -3.16 24.99
N GLY A 71 -14.83 -3.46 26.12
CA GLY A 71 -15.53 -4.72 26.34
C GLY A 71 -16.75 -4.84 25.39
N PRO A 72 -17.20 -6.06 25.10
CA PRO A 72 -17.87 -6.44 23.86
C PRO A 72 -19.35 -6.03 23.88
N GLY A 73 -19.76 -5.15 22.98
CA GLY A 73 -21.16 -4.76 22.85
C GLY A 73 -21.47 -4.25 21.45
N GLY A 74 -22.02 -5.13 20.60
CA GLY A 74 -22.82 -4.69 19.45
C GLY A 74 -22.55 -5.35 18.11
N ARG A 75 -22.81 -6.66 17.99
CA ARG A 75 -23.69 -7.30 16.99
C ARG A 75 -23.51 -8.83 17.05
N PRO A 76 -24.59 -9.63 17.04
CA PRO A 76 -24.48 -11.06 16.84
C PRO A 76 -24.25 -11.30 15.33
N SER A 77 -23.04 -11.09 14.85
CA SER A 77 -22.57 -11.82 13.68
C SER A 77 -22.39 -13.26 14.16
N SER A 78 -23.27 -14.14 13.70
CA SER A 78 -23.16 -15.59 13.79
C SER A 78 -21.69 -15.99 13.80
N LYS A 79 -21.20 -16.44 14.94
CA LYS A 79 -19.90 -17.10 15.06
C LYS A 79 -19.90 -18.31 14.10
N PRO A 80 -19.11 -18.36 13.03
CA PRO A 80 -18.54 -19.63 12.64
C PRO A 80 -17.40 -19.90 13.63
N GLU A 81 -17.76 -20.26 14.87
CA GLU A 81 -16.75 -20.76 15.79
C GLU A 81 -16.16 -22.04 15.17
N ALA A 82 -14.87 -21.96 14.86
CA ALA A 82 -14.01 -23.03 14.38
C ALA A 82 -14.20 -23.46 12.91
N THR A 83 -14.11 -22.53 11.96
CA THR A 83 -13.51 -22.91 10.67
C THR A 83 -12.07 -23.36 10.95
N VAL A 84 -11.80 -24.62 10.62
CA VAL A 84 -10.50 -25.27 10.76
C VAL A 84 -9.99 -25.56 9.37
N CYS A 85 -8.73 -25.25 9.08
CA CYS A 85 -8.16 -25.65 7.81
C CYS A 85 -8.05 -27.19 7.74
N PRO A 86 -8.58 -27.84 6.69
CA PRO A 86 -8.51 -29.29 6.54
C PRO A 86 -7.09 -29.81 6.28
N VAL A 87 -6.13 -28.94 5.94
CA VAL A 87 -4.75 -29.31 5.57
C VAL A 87 -3.80 -29.16 6.76
N CYS A 88 -3.79 -27.99 7.41
CA CYS A 88 -2.84 -27.69 8.49
C CYS A 88 -3.48 -27.71 9.90
N GLY A 89 -4.81 -27.77 9.98
CA GLY A 89 -5.55 -27.82 11.24
C GLY A 89 -5.59 -26.50 12.01
N ILE A 90 -5.06 -25.39 11.46
CA ILE A 90 -5.10 -24.09 12.14
C ILE A 90 -6.54 -23.58 12.25
N THR A 91 -6.88 -22.96 13.37
CA THR A 91 -8.16 -22.28 13.55
C THR A 91 -8.02 -20.78 13.30
N PHE A 92 -9.13 -20.10 12.97
CA PHE A 92 -9.10 -18.65 12.83
C PHE A 92 -8.67 -17.92 14.13
N ALA A 93 -8.96 -18.51 15.30
CA ALA A 93 -8.52 -17.97 16.59
C ALA A 93 -6.99 -18.03 16.77
N ASP A 94 -6.36 -19.10 16.28
CA ASP A 94 -4.90 -19.25 16.28
C ASP A 94 -4.26 -18.23 15.34
N PHE A 95 -4.84 -18.00 14.16
CA PHE A 95 -4.42 -16.93 13.27
C PHE A 95 -4.54 -15.56 13.94
N ARG A 96 -5.65 -15.27 14.65
CA ARG A 96 -5.85 -13.97 15.30
C ARG A 96 -4.86 -13.70 16.45
N SER A 97 -4.44 -14.75 17.16
CA SER A 97 -3.48 -14.64 18.26
C SER A 97 -2.02 -14.62 17.79
N THR A 98 -1.68 -15.38 16.75
CA THR A 98 -0.29 -15.49 16.25
C THR A 98 0.02 -14.59 15.05
N GLY A 99 -1.00 -14.14 14.33
CA GLY A 99 -0.89 -13.35 13.09
C GLY A 99 -0.33 -14.11 11.90
N ARG A 100 -0.20 -15.45 11.98
CA ARG A 100 0.46 -16.27 10.96
C ARG A 100 -0.45 -17.36 10.42
N LEU A 101 -0.47 -17.52 9.10
CA LEU A 101 -1.14 -18.62 8.40
C LEU A 101 -0.17 -19.80 8.24
N GLY A 102 -0.70 -21.03 8.31
CA GLY A 102 0.08 -22.26 8.29
C GLY A 102 0.34 -22.78 6.87
N CYS A 103 -0.65 -22.75 5.99
CA CYS A 103 -0.55 -23.27 4.63
C CYS A 103 -1.29 -22.39 3.60
N PRO A 104 -1.04 -22.55 2.27
CA PRO A 104 -1.70 -21.76 1.24
C PRO A 104 -3.22 -21.89 1.23
N HIS A 105 -3.76 -23.06 1.59
CA HIS A 105 -5.19 -23.31 1.62
C HIS A 105 -5.92 -22.50 2.70
N ASP A 106 -5.19 -22.00 3.70
CA ASP A 106 -5.75 -21.11 4.73
C ASP A 106 -6.30 -19.81 4.13
N TYR A 107 -5.72 -19.33 3.03
CA TYR A 107 -6.23 -18.15 2.32
C TYR A 107 -7.58 -18.40 1.65
N GLU A 108 -7.87 -19.64 1.27
CA GLU A 108 -9.15 -20.02 0.66
C GLU A 108 -10.20 -20.25 1.73
N VAL A 109 -9.84 -20.98 2.80
CA VAL A 109 -10.74 -21.34 3.91
C VAL A 109 -11.15 -20.11 4.73
N PHE A 110 -10.21 -19.23 5.05
CA PHE A 110 -10.46 -18.03 5.84
C PHE A 110 -10.71 -16.79 4.98
N ARG A 111 -10.96 -16.94 3.68
CA ARG A 111 -11.06 -15.82 2.74
C ARG A 111 -12.02 -14.74 3.23
N ASP A 112 -13.23 -15.11 3.61
CA ASP A 112 -14.29 -14.16 3.97
C ASP A 112 -13.93 -13.33 5.22
N GLU A 113 -13.16 -13.91 6.14
CA GLU A 113 -12.71 -13.27 7.37
C GLU A 113 -11.39 -12.51 7.20
N LEU A 114 -10.51 -12.99 6.31
CA LEU A 114 -9.25 -12.36 5.94
C LEU A 114 -9.46 -11.10 5.10
N MET A 115 -10.42 -11.10 4.17
CA MET A 115 -10.69 -9.97 3.27
C MET A 115 -10.84 -8.62 3.99
N PRO A 116 -11.71 -8.46 5.02
CA PRO A 116 -11.83 -7.18 5.72
C PRO A 116 -10.56 -6.79 6.49
N LEU A 117 -9.79 -7.76 7.00
CA LEU A 117 -8.52 -7.49 7.68
C LEU A 117 -7.46 -7.02 6.70
N LEU A 118 -7.35 -7.67 5.54
CA LEU A 118 -6.42 -7.28 4.48
C LEU A 118 -6.78 -5.93 3.89
N GLU A 119 -8.06 -5.61 3.75
CA GLU A 119 -8.51 -4.27 3.32
C GLU A 119 -8.08 -3.19 4.29
N ASN A 120 -8.20 -3.42 5.60
CA ASN A 120 -7.76 -2.45 6.61
C ASN A 120 -6.24 -2.24 6.61
N VAL A 121 -5.45 -3.28 6.31
CA VAL A 121 -3.98 -3.18 6.30
C VAL A 121 -3.45 -2.60 4.98
N HIS A 122 -3.99 -3.06 3.85
CA HIS A 122 -3.47 -2.72 2.53
C HIS A 122 -4.22 -1.57 1.85
N ASN A 123 -5.33 -1.07 2.42
CA ASN A 123 -6.27 -0.06 1.88
C ASN A 123 -6.92 -0.43 0.52
N HIS A 124 -6.28 -1.31 -0.25
CA HIS A 124 -6.69 -1.78 -1.56
C HIS A 124 -6.46 -3.29 -1.64
N THR A 125 -7.48 -4.02 -2.11
CA THR A 125 -7.44 -5.48 -2.32
C THR A 125 -6.65 -5.88 -3.56
N VAL A 126 -6.38 -4.93 -4.45
CA VAL A 126 -5.66 -5.17 -5.71
C VAL A 126 -4.49 -4.21 -5.82
N HIS A 127 -3.29 -4.76 -5.95
CA HIS A 127 -2.11 -3.99 -6.27
C HIS A 127 -2.19 -3.49 -7.72
N LYS A 128 -2.49 -2.21 -7.92
CA LYS A 128 -2.54 -1.59 -9.26
C LYS A 128 -1.17 -1.16 -9.78
N GLY A 129 -0.09 -1.47 -9.08
CA GLY A 129 1.26 -1.02 -9.45
C GLY A 129 1.46 0.49 -9.24
N LYS A 130 2.67 0.97 -9.56
CA LYS A 130 3.02 2.39 -9.57
C LYS A 130 2.77 2.96 -10.97
N SER A 131 1.59 3.52 -11.21
CA SER A 131 1.29 4.19 -12.48
C SER A 131 1.75 5.66 -12.44
N PRO A 132 2.44 6.16 -13.47
CA PRO A 132 2.79 7.57 -13.54
C PRO A 132 1.52 8.42 -13.67
N LYS A 133 1.45 9.57 -12.97
CA LYS A 133 0.30 10.51 -13.07
C LYS A 133 0.04 11.02 -14.49
N ARG A 134 1.03 10.91 -15.38
CA ARG A 134 0.95 11.19 -16.82
C ARG A 134 1.08 9.91 -17.65
N ALA A 135 0.52 8.80 -17.19
CA ALA A 135 0.38 7.63 -18.03
C ALA A 135 -0.50 8.00 -19.23
N PRO A 136 -0.11 7.64 -20.47
CA PRO A 136 -1.01 7.79 -21.59
C PRO A 136 -2.23 6.92 -21.29
N SER A 137 -3.39 7.54 -21.12
CA SER A 137 -4.69 6.86 -20.90
C SER A 137 -5.03 5.73 -21.89
N GLY A 138 -4.25 5.58 -22.97
CA GLY A 138 -4.32 4.45 -23.89
C GLY A 138 -3.75 3.13 -23.37
N THR A 139 -2.83 3.11 -22.38
CA THR A 139 -2.23 1.85 -21.90
C THR A 139 -3.23 0.98 -21.16
N GLU A 140 -4.05 1.58 -20.30
CA GLU A 140 -5.08 0.86 -19.53
C GLU A 140 -6.14 0.27 -20.47
N ARG A 141 -6.61 1.08 -21.43
CA ARG A 141 -7.58 0.61 -22.44
C ARG A 141 -7.02 -0.49 -23.33
N PHE A 142 -5.72 -0.45 -23.65
CA PHE A 142 -5.08 -1.53 -24.39
C PHE A 142 -5.00 -2.82 -23.57
N THR A 143 -4.72 -2.72 -22.26
CA THR A 143 -4.74 -3.88 -21.37
C THR A 143 -6.15 -4.47 -21.22
N GLU A 144 -7.19 -3.63 -21.08
CA GLU A 144 -8.59 -4.07 -21.07
C GLU A 144 -8.96 -4.81 -22.37
N LEU A 145 -8.53 -4.28 -23.52
CA LEU A 145 -8.77 -4.88 -24.83
C LEU A 145 -8.13 -6.28 -24.94
N ILE A 146 -6.88 -6.44 -24.46
CA ILE A 146 -6.22 -7.74 -24.40
C ILE A 146 -7.01 -8.72 -23.50
N GLN A 147 -7.47 -8.26 -22.34
CA GLN A 147 -8.26 -9.08 -21.43
C GLN A 147 -9.57 -9.55 -22.06
N TYR A 148 -10.34 -8.66 -22.70
CA TYR A 148 -11.59 -9.04 -23.38
C TYR A 148 -11.34 -10.00 -24.55
N ARG A 149 -10.26 -9.84 -25.30
CA ARG A 149 -9.89 -10.80 -26.36
C ARG A 149 -9.58 -12.19 -25.79
N ASN A 150 -8.93 -12.26 -24.63
CA ASN A 150 -8.67 -13.53 -23.97
C ASN A 150 -9.97 -14.17 -23.45
N GLN A 151 -10.83 -13.38 -22.80
CA GLN A 151 -12.14 -13.84 -22.32
C GLN A 151 -13.02 -14.33 -23.48
N LEU A 152 -12.99 -13.65 -24.63
CA LEU A 152 -13.73 -14.06 -25.81
C LEU A 152 -13.26 -15.42 -26.34
N LYS A 153 -11.94 -15.68 -26.33
CA LYS A 153 -11.40 -17.00 -26.73
C LYS A 153 -11.88 -18.10 -25.78
N VAL A 154 -11.88 -17.81 -24.47
CA VAL A 154 -12.37 -18.75 -23.46
C VAL A 154 -13.85 -19.03 -23.66
N ALA A 155 -14.68 -17.99 -23.81
CA ALA A 155 -16.12 -18.11 -24.05
C ALA A 155 -16.45 -18.92 -25.31
N ILE A 156 -15.67 -18.76 -26.38
CA ILE A 156 -15.82 -19.57 -27.60
C ILE A 156 -15.45 -21.03 -27.33
N ALA A 157 -14.39 -21.28 -26.55
CA ALA A 157 -13.95 -22.63 -26.21
C ALA A 157 -14.93 -23.35 -25.26
N THR A 158 -15.66 -22.62 -24.42
CA THR A 158 -16.71 -23.14 -23.54
C THR A 158 -18.10 -23.15 -24.18
N GLU A 159 -18.21 -22.79 -25.47
CA GLU A 159 -19.47 -22.71 -26.23
C GLU A 159 -20.50 -21.71 -25.66
N ASP A 160 -20.06 -20.75 -24.85
CA ASP A 160 -20.89 -19.69 -24.26
C ASP A 160 -21.14 -18.54 -25.25
N TYR A 161 -21.90 -18.81 -26.31
CA TYR A 161 -22.09 -17.86 -27.42
C TYR A 161 -22.73 -16.52 -27.03
N GLU A 162 -23.59 -16.50 -26.00
CA GLU A 162 -24.17 -15.24 -25.49
C GLU A 162 -23.11 -14.31 -24.91
N THR A 163 -22.19 -14.86 -24.12
CA THR A 163 -21.10 -14.09 -23.52
C THR A 163 -20.09 -13.66 -24.58
N ALA A 164 -19.80 -14.54 -25.55
CA ALA A 164 -18.94 -14.23 -26.68
C ALA A 164 -19.49 -13.08 -27.54
N ALA A 165 -20.81 -13.02 -27.77
CA ALA A 165 -21.45 -11.91 -28.47
C ALA A 165 -21.28 -10.58 -27.71
N LYS A 166 -21.58 -10.58 -26.40
CA LYS A 166 -21.38 -9.40 -25.54
C LYS A 166 -19.92 -8.92 -25.55
N LEU A 167 -18.96 -9.84 -25.45
CA LEU A 167 -17.53 -9.52 -25.48
C LEU A 167 -17.10 -8.98 -26.86
N ARG A 168 -17.67 -9.47 -27.96
CA ARG A 168 -17.41 -8.94 -29.32
C ARG A 168 -17.83 -7.47 -29.43
N ASP A 169 -19.01 -7.15 -28.94
CA ASP A 169 -19.54 -5.77 -28.99
C ASP A 169 -18.68 -4.84 -28.12
N GLN A 170 -18.34 -5.28 -26.90
CA GLN A 170 -17.44 -4.52 -26.00
C GLN A 170 -16.05 -4.28 -26.60
N ILE A 171 -15.48 -5.26 -27.31
CA ILE A 171 -14.19 -5.10 -27.99
C ILE A 171 -14.30 -4.05 -29.10
N ARG A 172 -15.39 -4.07 -29.88
CA ARG A 172 -15.62 -3.11 -30.98
C ARG A 172 -15.74 -1.68 -30.45
N ASP A 173 -16.47 -1.49 -29.37
CA ASP A 173 -16.66 -0.17 -28.73
C ASP A 173 -15.33 0.38 -28.21
N LEU A 174 -14.54 -0.45 -27.52
CA LEU A 174 -13.22 -0.06 -27.03
C LEU A 174 -12.23 0.22 -28.17
N GLU A 175 -12.26 -0.56 -29.24
CA GLU A 175 -11.43 -0.34 -30.43
C GLU A 175 -11.74 0.99 -31.11
N GLN A 176 -13.02 1.38 -31.19
CA GLN A 176 -13.43 2.66 -31.74
C GLN A 176 -12.91 3.84 -30.89
N ILE A 177 -13.01 3.73 -29.56
CA ILE A 177 -12.52 4.76 -28.63
C ILE A 177 -10.99 4.90 -28.72
N VAL A 178 -10.25 3.79 -28.82
CA VAL A 178 -8.79 3.80 -28.95
C VAL A 178 -8.35 4.29 -30.33
N GLY A 179 -9.06 3.90 -31.40
CA GLY A 179 -8.80 4.31 -32.77
C GLY A 179 -8.99 5.81 -33.01
N ASN A 180 -10.04 6.40 -32.44
CA ASN A 180 -10.37 7.82 -32.61
C ASN A 180 -9.37 8.78 -31.89
N ARG A 181 -8.54 8.28 -30.98
CA ARG A 181 -7.47 9.08 -30.34
C ARG A 181 -6.16 9.08 -31.12
N ARG A 182 -5.93 8.10 -31.99
CA ARG A 182 -4.72 8.06 -32.84
C ARG A 182 -4.79 9.08 -33.99
N SER A 183 -6.00 9.43 -34.43
CA SER A 183 -6.23 10.47 -35.45
C SER A 183 -6.11 11.89 -34.90
N SER A 184 -6.37 12.11 -33.61
CA SER A 184 -6.30 13.45 -32.99
C SER A 184 -4.93 13.81 -32.41
N SER A 185 -3.97 12.89 -32.39
CA SER A 185 -2.61 13.11 -31.88
C SER A 185 -1.56 13.42 -32.95
N VAL A 186 -1.95 13.53 -34.23
CA VAL A 186 -1.02 13.92 -35.31
C VAL A 186 -1.10 15.44 -35.46
N PRO A 187 -0.10 16.23 -34.98
CA PRO A 187 -0.06 17.63 -35.30
C PRO A 187 0.13 17.79 -36.83
N PRO A 188 -0.50 18.78 -37.48
CA PRO A 188 -0.27 19.01 -38.90
C PRO A 188 1.22 19.23 -39.12
N SER A 189 1.82 18.41 -39.99
CA SER A 189 3.20 18.62 -40.45
C SER A 189 3.26 19.98 -41.14
N SER A 190 3.83 20.97 -40.47
CA SER A 190 4.14 22.26 -41.06
C SER A 190 5.24 22.05 -42.10
N SER A 191 4.84 21.86 -43.36
CA SER A 191 5.73 21.94 -44.51
C SER A 191 6.32 23.36 -44.56
N LYS A 192 7.64 23.45 -44.44
CA LYS A 192 8.44 24.60 -44.85
C LYS A 192 9.04 24.31 -46.21
#